data_AF-A0A7V6ZQ42-F1
#
_entry.id   AF-A0A7V6ZQ42-F1
#
_cell.length_a   1.000
_cell.length_b   1.000
_cell.length_c   1.000
_cell.angle_alpha   90.00
_cell.angle_beta   90.00
_cell.angle_gamma   90.00
#
_symmetry.space_group_name_H-M   'P 1'
#
loop_
_entity.id
_entity.type
_entity.pdbx_description
1 polymer ?
#
loop_
_entity_poly.entity_id
_entity_poly.type
_entity_poly.pdbx_seq_one_letter_code
_entity_poly.pdbx_strand_id
1 'polypeptide(L)'
;SGEKRLFIKTITVPSNSSLTINSRNTWVLSYGGSAYHGGYRNRKYLKTLIPFLEADFGDARKVILVYPDTNKVQRYLNESEIAIVDLGEKIYDYRVMTYAELGKRFRDLL
;
A
#
# COMPACT_ATOMS: atom_id res chain seq x y z
N SER A 1 12.81 6.54 27.45
CA SER A 1 12.37 5.81 26.25
C SER A 1 11.21 6.58 25.65
N GLY A 2 11.34 7.07 24.40
CA GLY A 2 10.27 7.83 23.74
C GLY A 2 9.12 6.92 23.34
N GLU A 3 7.88 7.42 23.46
CA GLU A 3 6.68 6.74 22.99
C GLU A 3 6.71 6.64 21.45
N LYS A 4 6.77 5.42 20.92
CA LYS A 4 6.73 5.20 19.47
C LYS A 4 5.28 5.25 18.99
N ARG A 5 4.99 6.20 18.10
CA ARG A 5 3.66 6.37 17.52
C ARG A 5 3.55 5.69 16.17
N LEU A 6 2.45 4.97 15.96
CA LEU A 6 2.13 4.27 14.73
C LEU A 6 0.78 4.75 14.22
N PHE A 7 0.74 5.27 12.99
CA PHE A 7 -0.49 5.65 12.31
C PHE A 7 -0.78 4.66 11.19
N ILE A 8 -1.98 4.10 11.20
CA ILE A 8 -2.42 3.08 10.24
C ILE A 8 -3.59 3.63 9.44
N LYS A 9 -3.47 3.63 8.11
CA LYS A 9 -4.58 3.88 7.19
C LYS A 9 -4.94 2.60 6.46
N THR A 10 -6.15 2.11 6.71
CA THR A 10 -6.67 0.94 6.02
C THR A 10 -7.28 1.33 4.68
N ILE A 11 -6.98 0.54 3.65
CA ILE A 11 -7.67 0.56 2.36
C ILE A 11 -8.34 -0.77 2.11
N THR A 12 -9.62 -0.70 1.73
CA THR A 12 -10.40 -1.87 1.33
C THR A 12 -10.33 -2.05 -0.18
N VAL A 13 -9.86 -3.21 -0.60
CA VAL A 13 -9.70 -3.61 -2.00
C VAL A 13 -10.35 -4.97 -2.23
N PRO A 14 -10.78 -5.31 -3.46
CA PRO A 14 -11.16 -6.69 -3.78
C PRO A 14 -9.94 -7.61 -3.74
N SER A 15 -10.11 -8.88 -3.32
CA SER A 15 -8.99 -9.84 -3.30
C SER A 15 -8.35 -10.03 -4.68
N ASN A 16 -9.15 -10.03 -5.76
CA ASN A 16 -8.66 -10.05 -7.13
C ASN A 16 -8.26 -8.65 -7.62
N SER A 17 -7.22 -8.08 -7.02
CA SER A 17 -6.75 -6.74 -7.37
C SER A 17 -5.23 -6.62 -7.43
N SER A 18 -4.78 -5.50 -7.97
CA SER A 18 -3.39 -5.05 -7.95
C SER A 18 -3.32 -3.57 -7.62
N LEU A 19 -2.38 -3.22 -6.75
CA LEU A 19 -2.09 -1.84 -6.38
C LEU A 19 -0.83 -1.36 -7.09
N THR A 20 -0.91 -0.21 -7.74
CA THR A 20 0.24 0.48 -8.33
C THR A 20 0.48 1.81 -7.63
N ILE A 21 1.69 2.01 -7.14
CA ILE A 21 2.19 3.26 -6.59
C ILE A 21 2.92 4.00 -7.72
N ASN A 22 2.24 4.97 -8.33
CA ASN A 22 2.82 5.79 -9.39
C ASN A 22 3.76 6.85 -8.82
N SER A 23 3.41 7.42 -7.68
CA SER A 23 4.21 8.38 -6.94
C SER A 23 3.88 8.31 -5.45
N ARG A 24 4.55 9.12 -4.62
CA ARG A 24 4.33 9.16 -3.17
C ARG A 24 2.84 9.25 -2.79
N ASN A 25 2.07 10.11 -3.48
CA ASN A 25 0.64 10.36 -3.21
C ASN A 25 -0.31 9.79 -4.27
N THR A 26 0.21 9.26 -5.39
CA THR A 26 -0.63 8.75 -6.48
C THR A 26 -0.65 7.23 -6.49
N TRP A 27 -1.79 6.69 -6.07
CA TRP A 27 -2.04 5.26 -6.01
C TRP A 27 -3.19 4.88 -6.92
N VAL A 28 -3.04 3.75 -7.59
CA VAL A 28 -4.04 3.22 -8.50
C VAL A 28 -4.38 1.78 -8.12
N LEU A 29 -5.67 1.52 -7.92
CA LEU A 29 -6.21 0.18 -7.77
C LEU A 29 -6.71 -0.30 -9.13
N SER A 30 -6.22 -1.46 -9.56
CA SER A 30 -6.76 -2.23 -10.67
C SER A 30 -7.45 -3.47 -10.13
N TYR A 31 -8.70 -3.75 -10.52
CA TYR A 31 -9.50 -4.83 -9.92
C TYR A 31 -10.56 -5.41 -10.86
N GLY A 32 -11.12 -6.56 -10.48
CA GLY A 32 -12.11 -7.26 -11.28
C GLY A 32 -11.49 -8.00 -12.47
N GLY A 33 -12.21 -8.96 -13.06
CA GLY A 33 -11.60 -9.89 -14.00
C GLY A 33 -10.67 -10.90 -13.31
N SER A 34 -9.81 -11.54 -14.09
CA SER A 34 -8.83 -12.52 -13.61
C SER A 34 -7.44 -12.08 -14.04
N ALA A 35 -6.50 -12.09 -13.09
CA ALA A 35 -5.08 -11.87 -13.38
C ALA A 35 -4.54 -12.86 -14.44
N TYR A 36 -5.17 -14.04 -14.56
CA TYR A 36 -4.79 -15.11 -15.49
C TYR A 36 -5.59 -15.12 -16.80
N HIS A 37 -6.77 -14.49 -16.85
CA HIS A 37 -7.67 -14.51 -18.01
C HIS A 37 -8.14 -13.10 -18.40
N GLY A 38 -7.25 -12.32 -19.01
CA GLY A 38 -7.59 -11.01 -19.61
C GLY A 38 -7.29 -9.79 -18.75
N GLY A 39 -6.67 -9.96 -17.59
CA GLY A 39 -6.22 -8.86 -16.74
C GLY A 39 -7.34 -8.19 -15.94
N TYR A 40 -6.99 -7.06 -15.30
CA TYR A 40 -7.93 -6.31 -14.48
C TYR A 40 -8.85 -5.44 -15.33
N ARG A 41 -10.17 -5.51 -15.09
CA ARG A 41 -11.16 -4.80 -15.92
C ARG A 41 -11.43 -3.36 -15.48
N ASN A 42 -11.26 -3.09 -14.19
CA ASN A 42 -11.58 -1.80 -13.60
C ASN A 42 -10.33 -1.14 -13.04
N ARG A 43 -10.33 0.20 -13.05
CA ARG A 43 -9.25 1.02 -12.48
C ARG A 43 -9.83 2.19 -11.71
N LYS A 44 -9.26 2.50 -10.54
CA LYS A 44 -9.60 3.71 -9.78
C LYS A 44 -8.39 4.29 -9.07
N TYR A 45 -8.33 5.61 -8.99
CA TYR A 45 -7.34 6.32 -8.17
C TYR A 45 -7.78 6.30 -6.70
N LEU A 46 -6.85 5.99 -5.79
CA LEU A 46 -7.11 5.99 -4.35
C LEU A 46 -6.93 7.38 -3.74
N LYS A 47 -7.66 8.37 -4.26
CA LYS A 47 -7.55 9.78 -3.83
C LYS A 47 -7.79 9.98 -2.32
N THR A 48 -8.56 9.10 -1.68
CA THR A 48 -8.81 9.12 -0.23
C THR A 48 -7.58 8.79 0.63
N LEU A 49 -6.49 8.29 0.02
CA LEU A 49 -5.21 8.11 0.70
C LEU A 49 -4.41 9.41 0.79
N ILE A 50 -4.60 10.33 -0.15
CA ILE A 50 -3.73 11.52 -0.30
C ILE A 50 -3.57 12.29 1.02
N PRO A 51 -4.65 12.64 1.76
CA PRO A 51 -4.50 13.39 3.01
C PRO A 51 -3.65 12.66 4.06
N PHE A 52 -3.72 11.33 4.12
CA PHE A 52 -2.92 10.54 5.05
C PHE A 52 -1.45 10.46 4.63
N LEU A 53 -1.20 10.36 3.32
CA LEU A 53 0.14 10.30 2.76
C LEU A 53 0.88 11.64 2.95
N GLU A 54 0.17 12.76 2.77
CA GLU A 54 0.70 14.12 2.89
C GLU A 54 0.79 14.62 4.33
N ALA A 55 -0.01 14.08 5.26
CA ALA A 55 0.03 14.47 6.66
C ALA A 55 1.44 14.30 7.26
N ASP A 56 1.92 15.33 7.94
CA ASP A 56 3.13 15.22 8.76
C ASP A 56 2.75 14.68 10.14
N PHE A 57 3.32 13.53 10.50
CA PHE A 57 3.16 12.92 11.83
C PHE A 57 4.46 12.96 12.64
N GLY A 58 5.44 13.78 12.25
CA GLY A 58 6.76 13.85 12.87
C GLY A 58 7.50 12.51 12.78
N ASP A 59 8.07 12.07 13.90
CA ASP A 59 8.82 10.80 13.97
C ASP A 59 7.94 9.54 14.00
N ALA A 60 6.63 9.68 13.80
CA ALA A 60 5.70 8.56 13.81
C ALA A 60 5.84 7.69 12.55
N ARG A 61 5.60 6.39 12.72
CA ARG A 61 5.60 5.43 11.61
C ARG A 61 4.24 5.44 10.91
N LYS A 62 4.23 5.54 9.58
CA LYS A 62 3.02 5.43 8.75
C LYS A 62 2.91 4.04 8.14
N VAL A 63 1.73 3.43 8.22
CA VAL A 63 1.42 2.14 7.58
C VAL A 63 0.15 2.26 6.76
N ILE A 64 0.21 1.82 5.50
CA ILE A 64 -0.95 1.55 4.67
C ILE A 64 -1.29 0.07 4.80
N LEU A 65 -2.45 -0.21 5.38
CA LEU A 65 -2.95 -1.56 5.57
C LEU A 65 -3.89 -1.93 4.43
N VAL A 66 -3.52 -2.92 3.64
CA VAL A 66 -4.33 -3.46 2.54
C VAL A 66 -5.23 -4.56 3.08
N TYR A 67 -6.54 -4.41 2.89
CA TYR A 67 -7.56 -5.36 3.36
C TYR A 67 -8.54 -5.75 2.25
N PRO A 68 -8.97 -7.03 2.15
CA PRO A 68 -8.45 -8.16 2.91
C PRO A 68 -7.08 -8.62 2.39
N ASP A 69 -6.87 -8.57 1.08
CA ASP A 69 -5.60 -8.87 0.42
C ASP A 69 -5.58 -8.33 -1.03
N THR A 70 -4.42 -8.36 -1.69
CA THR A 70 -4.21 -8.00 -3.10
C THR A 70 -3.22 -8.98 -3.74
N ASN A 71 -3.34 -9.26 -5.03
CA ASN A 71 -2.44 -10.20 -5.70
C ASN A 71 -1.00 -9.68 -5.73
N LYS A 72 -0.84 -8.36 -5.87
CA LYS A 72 0.47 -7.69 -5.86
C LYS A 72 0.36 -6.20 -5.55
N VAL A 73 1.42 -5.67 -4.96
CA VAL A 73 1.70 -4.25 -4.88
C VAL A 73 2.93 -3.99 -5.75
N GLN A 74 2.89 -2.97 -6.59
CA GLN A 74 3.98 -2.60 -7.50
C GLN A 74 4.19 -1.09 -7.47
N ARG A 75 5.40 -0.64 -7.76
CA ARG A 75 5.78 0.77 -7.73
C ARG A 75 6.63 1.12 -8.95
N TYR A 76 6.40 2.30 -9.50
CA TYR A 76 7.30 2.90 -10.48
C TYR A 76 8.59 3.39 -9.79
N LEU A 77 9.74 2.92 -10.28
CA LEU A 77 11.06 3.42 -9.87
C LEU A 77 11.42 4.70 -10.62
N ASN A 78 11.02 4.76 -11.88
CA ASN A 78 11.10 5.90 -12.79
C ASN A 78 10.00 5.77 -13.87
N GLU A 79 10.07 6.53 -14.96
CA GLU A 79 9.04 6.53 -16.01
C GLU A 79 8.92 5.19 -16.77
N SER A 80 9.98 4.39 -16.80
CA SER A 80 10.06 3.17 -17.62
C SER A 80 10.14 1.89 -16.80
N GLU A 81 10.47 1.97 -15.51
CA GLU A 81 10.73 0.82 -14.65
C GLU A 81 9.69 0.68 -13.55
N ILE A 82 9.17 -0.55 -13.41
CA ILE A 82 8.23 -0.94 -12.36
C ILE A 82 8.79 -2.15 -11.60
N ALA A 83 8.68 -2.13 -10.28
CA ALA A 83 9.09 -3.21 -9.40
C ALA A 83 7.91 -3.72 -8.57
N ILE A 84 7.91 -5.01 -8.25
CA ILE A 84 7.02 -5.57 -7.23
C ILE A 84 7.57 -5.13 -5.88
N VAL A 85 6.69 -4.63 -5.02
CA VAL A 85 7.04 -4.19 -3.68
C VAL A 85 6.90 -5.37 -2.73
N ASP A 86 7.95 -5.66 -2.00
CA ASP A 86 7.85 -6.57 -0.87
C ASP A 86 7.04 -5.92 0.25
N LEU A 87 6.03 -6.65 0.69
CA LEU A 87 5.16 -6.15 1.73
C LEU A 87 5.94 -6.01 3.06
N GLY A 88 5.75 -4.87 3.71
CA GLY A 88 6.51 -4.42 4.87
C GLY A 88 7.76 -3.60 4.54
N GLU A 89 8.19 -3.51 3.28
CA GLU A 89 9.25 -2.60 2.87
C GLU A 89 8.84 -1.13 3.08
N LYS A 90 9.81 -0.28 3.44
CA LYS A 90 9.58 1.16 3.56
C LYS A 90 9.59 1.79 2.17
N ILE A 91 8.46 2.37 1.79
CA ILE A 91 8.26 3.11 0.55
C ILE A 91 8.13 4.59 0.90
N TYR A 92 9.07 5.41 0.43
CA TYR A 92 9.15 6.82 0.83
C TYR A 92 9.22 6.95 2.37
N ASP A 93 8.15 7.42 3.01
CA ASP A 93 8.00 7.62 4.44
C ASP A 93 7.00 6.67 5.11
N TYR A 94 6.42 5.71 4.38
CA TYR A 94 5.42 4.76 4.89
C TYR A 94 5.77 3.31 4.55
N ARG A 95 5.09 2.34 5.18
CA ARG A 95 5.14 0.92 4.81
C ARG A 95 3.79 0.47 4.28
N VAL A 96 3.79 -0.56 3.44
CA VAL A 96 2.57 -1.17 2.91
C VAL A 96 2.53 -2.61 3.40
N MET A 97 1.42 -3.02 4.02
CA MET A 97 1.29 -4.36 4.58
C MET A 97 -0.10 -4.90 4.32
N THR A 98 -0.22 -6.21 4.16
CA THR A 98 -1.51 -6.89 4.22
C THR A 98 -1.96 -7.08 5.66
N TYR A 99 -3.25 -7.37 5.85
CA TYR A 99 -3.77 -7.72 7.17
C TYR A 99 -3.06 -8.93 7.80
N ALA A 100 -2.75 -9.94 6.98
CA ALA A 100 -2.04 -11.14 7.42
C ALA A 100 -0.62 -10.85 7.93
N GLU A 101 0.10 -9.93 7.29
CA GLU A 101 1.46 -9.58 7.70
C GLU A 101 1.50 -8.66 8.89
N LEU A 102 0.53 -7.74 9.01
CA LEU A 102 0.42 -6.91 10.21
C LEU A 102 0.35 -7.80 11.45
N GLY A 103 -0.48 -8.86 11.44
CA GLY A 103 -0.55 -9.81 12.55
C GLY A 103 0.78 -10.52 12.86
N LYS A 104 1.58 -10.81 11.83
CA LYS A 104 2.88 -11.50 11.98
C LYS A 104 4.01 -10.57 12.44
N ARG A 105 3.99 -9.31 11.99
CA ARG A 105 5.12 -8.36 12.07
C ARG A 105 4.78 -7.10 12.85
N PHE A 106 3.65 -7.06 13.58
CA PHE A 106 3.24 -5.89 14.34
C PHE A 106 4.33 -5.41 15.31
N ARG A 107 5.05 -6.34 15.97
CA ARG A 107 6.13 -6.01 16.90
C ARG A 107 7.30 -5.30 16.23
N ASP A 108 7.57 -5.59 14.95
CA ASP A 108 8.64 -4.94 14.19
C ASP A 108 8.30 -3.48 13.85
N LEU A 109 7.01 -3.12 13.95
CA LEU A 109 6.52 -1.76 13.76
C LEU A 109 6.59 -0.91 15.03
N LEU A 110 6.91 -1.50 16.18
CA LEU A 110 7.11 -0.81 17.47
C LEU A 110 8.60 -0.61 17.81
#